data_AF-A0A2A5XBX9-F1
#
_entry.id   AF-A0A2A5XBX9-F1
#
_cell.length_a   1.000
_cell.length_b   1.000
_cell.length_c   1.000
_cell.angle_alpha   90.00
_cell.angle_beta   90.00
_cell.angle_gamma   90.00
#
_symmetry.space_group_name_H-M   'P 1'
#
loop_
_entity.id
_entity.type
_entity.pdbx_description
1 polymer ?
#
loop_
_entity_poly.entity_id
_entity_poly.type
_entity_poly.pdbx_seq_one_letter_code
_entity_poly.pdbx_strand_id
1 'polypeptide(L)' 'MKFYKGYINSRGYEIEGTKIEELLALSKKSDFIEEDIEERKIKIIDGFISYLKDYDLIKE' A
#
# COMPACT_ATOMS: atom_id res chain seq x y z
N MET A 1 13.06 -2.36 -6.47
CA MET A 1 11.60 -2.39 -6.25
C MET A 1 10.83 -2.61 -7.58
N LYS A 2 11.16 -3.68 -8.34
CA LYS A 2 10.59 -3.92 -9.68
C LYS A 2 9.23 -4.64 -9.65
N PHE A 3 8.89 -5.27 -8.53
CA PHE A 3 7.77 -6.21 -8.45
C PHE A 3 6.39 -5.54 -8.45
N TYR A 4 6.27 -4.29 -7.98
CA TYR A 4 4.98 -3.61 -7.92
C TYR A 4 4.56 -2.97 -9.26
N LYS A 5 5.51 -2.54 -10.10
CA LYS A 5 5.21 -1.88 -11.38
C LYS A 5 5.10 -2.83 -12.57
N GLY A 6 5.29 -4.13 -12.31
CA GLY A 6 5.47 -5.12 -13.36
C GLY A 6 6.90 -5.12 -13.90
N TYR A 7 7.30 -6.25 -14.47
CA TYR A 7 8.63 -6.45 -15.03
C TYR A 7 8.66 -7.62 -15.99
N ILE A 8 9.67 -7.65 -16.86
CA ILE A 8 9.98 -8.82 -17.68
C ILE A 8 10.97 -9.69 -16.91
N ASN A 9 10.64 -10.97 -16.72
CA ASN A 9 11.53 -11.90 -16.03
C ASN A 9 12.66 -12.39 -16.95
N SER A 10 13.62 -13.15 -16.39
CA SER A 10 14.78 -13.66 -17.13
C SER A 10 14.44 -14.62 -18.27
N ARG A 11 13.18 -15.08 -18.36
CA ARG A 11 12.67 -15.97 -19.41
C ARG A 11 11.83 -15.21 -20.45
N GLY A 12 11.77 -13.89 -20.38
CA GLY A 12 11.05 -13.04 -21.34
C GLY A 12 9.54 -12.92 -21.09
N TYR A 13 9.00 -13.47 -20.00
CA TYR A 13 7.59 -13.30 -19.66
C TYR A 13 7.34 -11.95 -18.99
N GLU A 14 6.29 -11.28 -19.43
CA GLU A 14 5.76 -10.09 -18.79
C GLU A 14 5.00 -10.48 -17.52
N ILE A 15 5.36 -9.85 -16.40
CA ILE A 15 4.67 -9.97 -15.12
C ILE A 15 3.94 -8.65 -14.88
N GLU A 16 2.61 -8.70 -14.79
CA GLU A 16 1.79 -7.52 -14.54
C GLU A 16 2.12 -6.92 -13.17
N GLY A 17 2.07 -5.58 -13.08
CA GLY A 17 2.17 -4.87 -11.82
C GLY A 17 0.92 -5.03 -10.96
N THR A 18 1.01 -4.58 -9.72
CA THR A 18 -0.17 -4.51 -8.84
C THR A 18 -1.09 -3.36 -9.25
N LYS A 19 -2.40 -3.57 -9.09
CA LYS A 19 -3.42 -2.52 -9.22
C LYS A 19 -3.64 -1.73 -7.92
N ILE A 20 -2.94 -2.12 -6.84
CA ILE A 20 -3.04 -1.45 -5.54
C ILE A 20 -2.17 -0.19 -5.57
N GLU A 21 -2.83 0.97 -5.63
CA GLU A 21 -2.19 2.28 -5.70
C GLU A 21 -1.20 2.54 -4.56
N GLU A 22 -1.50 2.09 -3.33
CA GLU A 22 -0.58 2.22 -2.19
C GLU A 22 0.75 1.51 -2.45
N LEU A 23 0.72 0.28 -2.98
CA LEU A 23 1.94 -0.48 -3.29
C LEU A 23 2.73 0.16 -4.44
N LEU A 24 2.03 0.73 -5.43
CA LEU A 24 2.67 1.51 -6.50
C LEU A 24 3.32 2.78 -5.96
N ALA A 25 2.68 3.48 -5.01
CA ALA A 25 3.24 4.66 -4.36
C ALA A 25 4.48 4.31 -3.53
N LEU A 26 4.42 3.25 -2.71
CA LEU A 26 5.56 2.74 -1.95
C LEU A 26 6.73 2.38 -2.87
N SER A 27 6.45 1.84 -4.05
CA SER A 27 7.48 1.47 -5.04
C SER A 27 8.31 2.63 -5.59
N LYS A 28 7.83 3.88 -5.44
CA LYS A 28 8.52 5.09 -5.90
C LYS A 28 9.55 5.59 -4.89
N LYS A 29 9.44 5.21 -3.62
CA LYS A 29 10.34 5.64 -2.56
C LYS A 29 11.59 4.76 -2.54
N SER A 30 12.77 5.39 -2.43
CA SER A 30 14.05 4.68 -2.41
C SER A 30 14.43 4.17 -1.02
N ASP A 31 13.92 4.80 0.03
CA ASP A 31 14.18 4.45 1.42
C ASP A 31 12.98 4.84 2.31
N PHE A 32 12.81 4.16 3.44
CA PHE A 32 11.76 4.43 4.42
C PHE A 32 12.38 4.86 5.74
N ILE A 33 11.88 5.96 6.29
CA ILE A 33 12.30 6.45 7.62
C ILE A 33 11.20 6.17 8.66
N GLU A 34 11.53 6.32 9.94
CA GLU A 34 10.59 6.08 11.04
C GLU A 34 9.28 6.88 10.90
N GLU A 35 9.39 8.13 10.44
CA GLU A 35 8.22 8.98 10.17
C GLU A 35 7.26 8.36 9.15
N ASP A 36 7.78 7.68 8.12
CA ASP A 36 6.94 6.98 7.13
C ASP A 36 6.17 5.82 7.75
N ILE A 37 6.79 5.13 8.71
CA ILE A 37 6.19 3.99 9.40
C ILE A 37 5.06 4.48 10.29
N GLU A 38 5.31 5.52 11.09
CA GLU A 38 4.30 6.10 11.97
C GLU A 38 3.14 6.72 11.19
N GLU A 39 3.40 7.47 10.12
CA GLU A 39 2.34 7.99 9.25
C GLU A 39 1.47 6.88 8.66
N ARG A 40 2.09 5.80 8.17
CA ARG A 40 1.36 4.70 7.54
C ARG A 40 0.52 3.94 8.56
N LYS A 41 1.05 3.73 9.77
CA LYS A 41 0.33 3.12 10.89
C LYS A 41 -0.91 3.92 11.27
N ILE A 42 -0.79 5.25 11.38
CA ILE A 42 -1.93 6.14 11.65
C ILE A 42 -2.98 6.00 10.54
N LYS A 43 -2.56 6.10 9.27
CA LYS A 43 -3.46 5.96 8.11
C LYS A 43 -4.23 4.64 8.11
N ILE A 44 -3.58 3.53 8.47
CA ILE A 44 -4.23 2.21 8.55
C ILE A 44 -5.28 2.19 9.67
N ILE A 45 -4.93 2.68 10.86
CA ILE A 45 -5.85 2.70 12.02
C ILE A 45 -7.05 3.60 11.72
N ASP A 46 -6.81 4.80 11.22
CA ASP A 46 -7.88 5.76 10.91
C ASP A 46 -8.78 5.24 9.79
N GLY A 47 -8.19 4.63 8.76
CA GLY A 47 -8.95 3.97 7.69
C GLY A 47 -9.83 2.84 8.21
N PHE A 48 -9.31 2.02 9.13
CA PHE A 48 -10.09 0.95 9.75
C PHE A 48 -11.22 1.49 10.64
N ILE A 49 -10.96 2.50 11.46
CA ILE A 49 -12.00 3.16 12.27
C ILE A 49 -13.06 3.79 11.38
N SER A 50 -12.66 4.46 10.30
CA SER A 50 -13.59 5.06 9.33
C SER A 50 -14.46 4.00 8.69
N TYR A 51 -13.89 2.87 8.26
CA TYR A 51 -14.65 1.72 7.78
C TYR A 51 -15.64 1.22 8.84
N LEU A 52 -15.24 1.08 10.09
CA LEU A 52 -16.18 0.63 11.13
C LEU A 52 -17.33 1.62 11.34
N LYS A 53 -17.07 2.93 11.26
CA LYS A 53 -18.10 3.98 11.36
C LYS A 53 -19.05 3.97 10.16
N ASP A 54 -18.50 3.93 8.94
CA ASP A 54 -19.26 3.98 7.70
C ASP A 54 -20.26 2.82 7.55
N TYR A 55 -19.98 1.70 8.23
CA TYR A 55 -20.81 0.49 8.20
C TYR A 55 -21.52 0.23 9.55
N ASP A 56 -21.57 1.19 10.45
CA ASP A 56 -22.22 1.09 11.78
C ASP A 56 -21.74 -0.14 12.60
N LEU A 57 -20.49 -0.53 12.42
CA LEU A 57 -19.86 -1.70 13.07
C LEU A 57 -19.27 -1.37 14.45
N ILE A 58 -19.32 -0.11 14.86
CA ILE A 58 -18.87 0.37 16.17
C ILE A 58 -19.93 1.28 16.79
N LYS A 59 -20.16 1.12 18.10
CA LYS A 59 -21.05 2.02 18.86
C LYS A 59 -20.23 3.17 19.43
N GLU A 60 -20.70 4.39 19.23
CA GLU A 60 -20.17 5.60 19.90
C GLU A 60 -20.38 5.56 21.42
#